data_AF-A0A495EW59-F1
#
_entry.id   AF-A0A495EW59-F1
#
_cell.length_a   1.000
_cell.length_b   1.000
_cell.length_c   1.000
_cell.angle_alpha   90.00
_cell.angle_beta   90.00
_cell.angle_gamma   90.00
#
_symmetry.space_group_name_H-M   'P 1'
#
loop_
_entity.id
_entity.type
_entity.pdbx_description
1 polymer ?
#
loop_
_entity_poly.entity_id
_entity_poly.type
_entity_poly.pdbx_seq_one_letter_code
_entity_poly.pdbx_strand_id
1 'polypeptide(L)'
;MFGLTILDLVLVVALLSYLIHGLRNGFLVTLGGIAGFAAGAVAAFVSVPIVSGLVEDSGWRLTAIVATAVVLMIVGNGLGTMIGRRIRSVVPFTPLRAADRLVGGGVNVVVSALVMSMLAFSIGALGVPFVSQQLAESKVIGFIDGVTPTPVKASMAQLRSAVIGEGIPTLLDGFGHGQPVAVPDTNTDTPALNKAAASVLKIAGTAYQCGQNQTGTGFVVAPGRVVTNAHVVAGVDEPVVETPGGGALPGRIVYFDTQHDLAVVAVDGLQAAPLPLTSDLHSGTAAAFAGYPHGGPFQSKPARIQDITTVLVPDIYGKNAAPEDVYRLAGDVQPGNSGGPLLTMDGQVAGVVFAKATTESSLGFAITMHDLRPVAAQAPGLGSAVSSGQCVKK
;
A
#
# COMPACT_ATOMS: atom_id res chain seq x y z
N MET A 1 0.19 -21.91 25.71
CA MET A 1 0.08 -20.44 25.63
C MET A 1 -0.32 -20.10 24.20
N PHE A 2 -1.42 -19.38 23.95
CA PHE A 2 -2.13 -19.27 22.65
C PHE A 2 -1.36 -18.62 21.48
N GLY A 3 -0.03 -18.46 21.57
CA GLY A 3 0.80 -17.80 20.57
C GLY A 3 0.32 -16.39 20.25
N LEU A 4 -0.13 -15.64 21.27
CA LEU A 4 -0.56 -14.25 21.15
C LEU A 4 0.66 -13.35 21.37
N THR A 5 0.80 -12.35 20.51
CA THR A 5 1.84 -11.32 20.63
C THR A 5 1.49 -10.32 21.75
N ILE A 6 2.45 -9.49 22.15
CA ILE A 6 2.18 -8.36 23.07
C ILE A 6 1.13 -7.41 22.45
N LEU A 7 1.23 -7.19 21.14
CA LEU A 7 0.25 -6.41 20.39
C LEU A 7 -1.15 -7.01 20.49
N ASP A 8 -1.29 -8.33 20.35
CA ASP A 8 -2.59 -9.00 20.48
C ASP A 8 -3.21 -8.78 21.87
N LEU A 9 -2.40 -8.85 22.93
CA LEU A 9 -2.89 -8.58 24.30
C LEU A 9 -3.40 -7.15 24.44
N VAL A 10 -2.67 -6.17 23.90
CA VAL A 10 -3.08 -4.75 23.91
C VAL A 10 -4.38 -4.56 23.12
N LEU A 11 -4.49 -5.15 21.93
CA LEU A 11 -5.67 -5.04 21.08
C LEU A 11 -6.91 -5.70 21.71
N VAL A 12 -6.76 -6.88 22.31
CA VAL A 12 -7.87 -7.54 23.03
C VAL A 12 -8.35 -6.69 24.20
N VAL A 13 -7.44 -6.15 25.02
CA VAL A 13 -7.80 -5.26 26.13
C VAL A 13 -8.51 -4.02 25.61
N ALA A 14 -8.03 -3.42 24.51
CA ALA A 14 -8.68 -2.28 23.89
C ALA A 14 -10.09 -2.61 23.39
N LEU A 15 -10.29 -3.71 22.66
CA LEU A 15 -11.61 -4.15 22.17
C LEU A 15 -12.59 -4.44 23.32
N LEU A 16 -12.11 -5.09 24.39
CA LEU A 16 -12.91 -5.31 25.60
C LEU A 16 -13.30 -3.99 26.27
N SER A 17 -12.39 -3.02 26.32
CA SER A 17 -12.69 -1.69 26.86
C SER A 17 -13.77 -0.97 26.05
N TYR A 18 -13.72 -1.05 24.71
CA TYR A 18 -14.74 -0.47 23.83
C TYR A 18 -16.07 -1.19 23.93
N LEU A 19 -16.08 -2.53 24.11
CA LEU A 19 -17.29 -3.29 24.39
C LEU A 19 -17.96 -2.81 25.68
N ILE A 20 -17.19 -2.73 26.78
CA ILE A 20 -17.69 -2.27 28.08
C ILE A 20 -18.18 -0.82 27.99
N HIS A 21 -17.44 0.04 27.30
CA HIS A 21 -17.82 1.44 27.09
C HIS A 21 -19.11 1.55 26.26
N GLY A 22 -19.25 0.77 25.19
CA GLY A 22 -20.43 0.70 24.34
C GLY A 22 -21.68 0.25 25.08
N LEU A 23 -21.53 -0.76 25.95
CA LEU A 23 -22.61 -1.27 26.81
C LEU A 23 -23.08 -0.23 27.84
N ARG A 24 -22.18 0.62 28.33
CA ARG A 24 -22.48 1.65 29.35
C ARG A 24 -23.01 2.95 28.76
N ASN A 25 -22.36 3.44 27.71
CA ASN A 25 -22.58 4.77 27.15
C ASN A 25 -23.42 4.75 25.87
N GLY A 26 -23.88 3.58 25.40
CA GLY A 26 -24.77 3.40 24.25
C GLY A 26 -24.12 3.67 22.89
N PHE A 27 -24.80 3.27 21.80
CA PHE A 27 -24.28 3.26 20.43
C PHE A 27 -23.77 4.63 19.94
N LEU A 28 -24.66 5.64 19.83
CA LEU A 28 -24.32 6.94 19.19
C LEU A 28 -23.11 7.68 19.80
N VAL A 29 -22.95 7.64 21.13
CA VAL A 29 -21.82 8.28 21.82
C VAL A 29 -20.52 7.55 21.50
N THR A 30 -20.57 6.23 21.44
CA THR A 30 -19.39 5.40 21.19
C THR A 30 -19.00 5.46 19.71
N LEU A 31 -19.96 5.44 18.79
CA LEU A 31 -19.74 5.69 17.37
C LEU A 31 -19.07 7.06 17.14
N GLY A 32 -19.59 8.11 17.79
CA GLY A 32 -18.98 9.43 17.75
C GLY A 32 -17.54 9.41 18.26
N GLY A 33 -17.27 8.74 19.38
CA GLY A 33 -15.92 8.58 19.91
C GLY A 33 -14.97 7.81 18.98
N ILE A 34 -15.44 6.76 18.32
CA ILE A 34 -14.63 5.99 17.36
C ILE A 34 -14.32 6.84 16.12
N ALA A 35 -15.32 7.53 15.57
CA ALA A 35 -15.12 8.45 14.45
C ALA A 35 -14.15 9.59 14.80
N GLY A 36 -14.29 10.15 16.01
CA GLY A 36 -13.38 11.17 16.52
C GLY A 36 -11.96 10.67 16.73
N PHE A 37 -11.78 9.46 17.28
CA PHE A 37 -10.47 8.83 17.43
C PHE A 37 -9.81 8.56 16.08
N ALA A 38 -10.56 8.03 15.10
CA ALA A 38 -10.07 7.82 13.74
C ALA A 38 -9.64 9.14 13.09
N ALA A 39 -10.43 10.21 13.22
CA ALA A 39 -10.06 11.54 12.73
C ALA A 39 -8.80 12.08 13.43
N GLY A 40 -8.69 11.89 14.76
CA GLY A 40 -7.50 12.23 15.53
C GLY A 40 -6.25 11.47 15.08
N ALA A 41 -6.39 10.19 14.72
CA ALA A 41 -5.30 9.38 14.20
C ALA A 41 -4.87 9.78 12.78
N VAL A 42 -5.81 10.17 11.91
CA VAL A 42 -5.48 10.76 10.60
C VAL A 42 -4.74 12.08 10.79
N ALA A 43 -5.21 12.95 11.69
CA ALA A 43 -4.52 14.18 12.02
C ALA A 43 -3.11 13.92 12.60
N ALA A 44 -2.97 12.90 13.44
CA ALA A 44 -1.68 12.46 13.97
C ALA A 44 -0.71 12.08 12.85
N PHE A 45 -1.16 11.28 11.88
CA PHE A 45 -0.35 10.90 10.74
C PHE A 45 0.08 12.12 9.91
N VAL A 46 -0.86 13.01 9.58
CA VAL A 46 -0.57 14.25 8.82
C VAL A 46 0.39 15.18 9.58
N SER A 47 0.41 15.11 10.92
CA SER A 47 1.32 15.91 11.73
C SER A 47 2.77 15.41 11.71
N VAL A 48 3.05 14.16 11.29
CA VAL A 48 4.39 13.57 11.30
C VAL A 48 5.44 14.44 10.59
N PRO A 49 5.27 14.87 9.32
CA PRO A 49 6.25 15.71 8.64
C PRO A 49 6.41 17.10 9.29
N ILE A 50 5.35 17.62 9.90
CA ILE A 50 5.39 18.92 10.59
C ILE A 50 6.23 18.79 11.87
N VAL A 51 5.96 17.77 12.68
CA VAL A 51 6.69 17.50 13.93
C VAL A 51 8.14 17.12 13.64
N SER A 52 8.39 16.32 12.60
CA SER A 52 9.75 15.94 12.22
C SER A 52 10.58 17.12 11.72
N GLY A 53 9.96 18.10 11.07
CA GLY A 53 10.61 19.37 10.69
C GLY A 53 10.85 20.32 11.86
N LEU A 54 10.03 20.26 12.92
CA LEU A 54 10.17 21.09 14.12
C LEU A 54 11.19 20.54 15.13
N VAL A 55 11.41 19.23 15.14
CA VAL A 55 12.29 18.55 16.11
C VAL A 55 13.54 18.06 15.39
N GLU A 56 14.58 18.90 15.39
CA GLU A 56 15.86 18.63 14.75
C GLU A 56 16.64 17.47 15.41
N ASP A 57 16.50 17.29 16.73
CA ASP A 57 17.17 16.23 17.48
C ASP A 57 16.59 14.83 17.16
N SER A 58 17.43 13.94 16.63
CA SER A 58 17.02 12.58 16.22
C SER A 58 16.57 11.69 17.38
N GLY A 59 17.09 11.93 18.60
CA GLY A 59 16.71 11.19 19.80
C GLY A 59 15.32 11.54 20.30
N TRP A 60 14.91 12.80 20.18
CA TRP A 60 13.60 13.27 20.64
C TRP A 60 12.50 13.24 19.58
N ARG A 61 12.86 13.19 18.30
CA ARG A 61 11.92 13.25 17.18
C ARG A 61 10.84 12.16 17.25
N LEU A 62 11.25 10.92 17.55
CA LEU A 62 10.31 9.81 17.68
C LEU A 62 9.33 10.05 18.84
N THR A 63 9.84 10.49 19.99
CA THR A 63 9.03 10.79 21.18
C THR A 63 8.03 11.90 20.89
N ALA A 64 8.45 12.96 20.18
CA ALA A 64 7.57 14.08 19.82
C ALA A 64 6.46 13.66 18.85
N ILE A 65 6.78 12.81 17.86
CA ILE A 65 5.79 12.25 16.93
C ILE A 65 4.77 11.40 17.69
N VAL A 66 5.22 10.48 18.54
CA VAL A 66 4.34 9.61 19.33
C VAL A 66 3.47 10.43 20.29
N ALA A 67 4.05 11.40 21.00
CA ALA A 67 3.30 12.25 21.93
C ALA A 67 2.22 13.07 21.22
N THR A 68 2.57 13.69 20.08
CA THR A 68 1.60 14.45 19.27
C THR A 68 0.48 13.54 18.77
N ALA A 69 0.82 12.33 18.33
CA ALA A 69 -0.17 11.36 17.87
C ALA A 69 -1.16 10.97 18.97
N VAL A 70 -0.66 10.66 20.17
CA VAL A 70 -1.49 10.32 21.33
C VAL A 70 -2.42 11.48 21.70
N VAL A 71 -1.91 12.71 21.73
CA VAL A 71 -2.72 13.91 22.06
C VAL A 71 -3.84 14.09 21.03
N LEU A 72 -3.54 14.03 19.74
CA LEU A 72 -4.55 14.21 18.69
C LEU A 72 -5.63 13.12 18.72
N MET A 73 -5.24 11.87 18.99
CA MET A 73 -6.19 10.76 19.17
C MET A 73 -7.11 10.97 20.38
N ILE A 74 -6.56 11.43 21.51
CA ILE A 74 -7.35 11.73 22.73
C ILE A 74 -8.32 12.88 22.48
N VAL A 75 -7.84 13.98 21.89
CA VAL A 75 -8.65 15.16 21.57
C VAL A 75 -9.76 14.79 20.58
N GLY A 76 -9.42 14.07 19.52
CA GLY A 76 -10.37 13.58 18.52
C GLY A 76 -11.46 12.72 19.15
N ASN A 77 -11.09 11.74 19.98
CA ASN A 77 -12.06 10.91 20.70
C ASN A 77 -12.97 11.74 21.62
N GLY A 78 -12.42 12.71 22.35
CA GLY A 78 -13.18 13.62 23.21
C GLY A 78 -14.20 14.46 22.43
N LEU A 79 -13.80 15.06 21.31
CA LEU A 79 -14.70 15.83 20.45
C LEU A 79 -15.77 14.95 19.82
N GLY A 80 -15.40 13.77 19.33
CA GLY A 80 -16.31 12.81 18.73
C GLY A 80 -17.37 12.31 19.72
N THR A 81 -16.96 11.98 20.95
CA THR A 81 -17.92 11.59 22.01
C THR A 81 -18.84 12.75 22.40
N MET A 82 -18.34 13.99 22.42
CA MET A 82 -19.15 15.18 22.68
C MET A 82 -20.23 15.38 21.61
N ILE A 83 -19.86 15.27 20.33
CA ILE A 83 -20.80 15.33 19.19
C ILE A 83 -21.83 14.21 19.29
N GLY A 84 -21.38 12.97 19.55
CA GLY A 84 -22.27 11.81 19.70
C GLY A 84 -23.28 11.96 20.84
N ARG A 85 -22.89 12.59 21.96
CA ARG A 85 -23.81 12.94 23.06
C ARG A 85 -24.85 13.96 22.63
N ARG A 86 -24.44 14.98 21.87
CA ARG A 86 -25.34 16.02 21.38
C ARG A 86 -26.35 15.47 20.36
N ILE A 87 -25.92 14.62 19.43
CA ILE A 87 -26.83 13.96 18.47
C ILE A 87 -27.83 13.07 19.22
N ARG A 88 -27.38 12.28 20.21
CA ARG A 88 -28.28 11.46 21.02
C ARG A 88 -29.35 12.29 21.72
N SER A 89 -29.02 13.48 22.21
CA SER A 89 -30.02 14.33 22.88
C SER A 89 -31.12 14.85 21.95
N VAL A 90 -30.92 14.80 20.63
CA VAL A 90 -31.85 15.33 19.62
C VAL A 90 -32.64 14.22 18.92
N VAL A 91 -32.11 12.99 18.85
CA VAL A 91 -32.77 11.86 18.18
C VAL A 91 -33.46 10.94 19.20
N PRO A 92 -34.81 10.92 19.26
CA PRO A 92 -35.54 10.03 20.15
C PRO A 92 -35.51 8.59 19.58
N PHE A 93 -34.58 7.75 20.03
CA PHE A 93 -34.62 6.31 19.76
C PHE A 93 -35.49 5.61 20.82
N THR A 94 -36.57 4.96 20.38
CA THR A 94 -37.49 4.18 21.21
C THR A 94 -36.78 2.92 21.74
N PRO A 95 -36.89 2.56 23.04
CA PRO A 95 -35.93 1.64 23.62
C PRO A 95 -36.44 0.20 23.67
N LEU A 96 -35.72 -0.73 23.05
CA LEU A 96 -35.57 -2.08 23.60
C LEU A 96 -34.27 -2.08 24.43
N ARG A 97 -34.32 -1.55 25.66
CA ARG A 97 -33.14 -1.16 26.47
C ARG A 97 -32.06 -2.25 26.62
N ALA A 98 -32.41 -3.52 26.53
CA ALA A 98 -31.46 -4.63 26.58
C ALA A 98 -30.92 -5.01 25.19
N ALA A 99 -31.79 -5.10 24.18
CA ALA A 99 -31.40 -5.42 22.81
C ALA A 99 -30.55 -4.29 22.19
N ASP A 100 -30.89 -3.03 22.43
CA ASP A 100 -30.12 -1.86 21.95
C ASP A 100 -28.73 -1.75 22.61
N ARG A 101 -28.60 -2.19 23.87
CA ARG A 101 -27.29 -2.26 24.55
C ARG A 101 -26.43 -3.38 24.00
N LEU A 102 -27.00 -4.56 23.76
CA LEU A 102 -26.28 -5.70 23.19
C LEU A 102 -25.89 -5.46 21.73
N VAL A 103 -26.81 -4.95 20.91
CA VAL A 103 -26.56 -4.57 19.52
C VAL A 103 -25.57 -3.40 19.47
N GLY A 104 -25.74 -2.38 20.31
CA GLY A 104 -24.81 -1.26 20.41
C GLY A 104 -23.40 -1.68 20.87
N GLY A 105 -23.29 -2.63 21.80
CA GLY A 105 -22.01 -3.22 22.20
C GLY A 105 -21.33 -3.98 21.07
N GLY A 106 -22.08 -4.87 20.39
CA GLY A 106 -21.58 -5.65 19.27
C GLY A 106 -21.14 -4.78 18.08
N VAL A 107 -21.98 -3.84 17.66
CA VAL A 107 -21.64 -2.90 16.56
C VAL A 107 -20.42 -2.06 16.94
N ASN A 108 -20.29 -1.60 18.18
CA ASN A 108 -19.10 -0.86 18.61
C ASN A 108 -17.83 -1.70 18.55
N VAL A 109 -17.88 -2.98 18.89
CA VAL A 109 -16.72 -3.87 18.74
C VAL A 109 -16.34 -3.99 17.27
N VAL A 110 -17.32 -4.16 16.37
CA VAL A 110 -17.07 -4.22 14.92
C VAL A 110 -16.46 -2.92 14.42
N VAL A 111 -17.03 -1.76 14.76
CA VAL A 111 -16.51 -0.46 14.31
C VAL A 111 -15.12 -0.19 14.92
N SER A 112 -14.89 -0.53 16.19
CA SER A 112 -13.59 -0.38 16.83
C SER A 112 -12.54 -1.29 16.19
N ALA A 113 -12.90 -2.54 15.88
CA ALA A 113 -12.04 -3.47 15.17
C ALA A 113 -11.69 -2.95 13.78
N LEU A 114 -12.65 -2.41 13.03
CA LEU A 114 -12.41 -1.78 11.72
C LEU A 114 -11.48 -0.58 11.83
N VAL A 115 -11.65 0.28 12.84
CA VAL A 115 -10.74 1.41 13.07
C VAL A 115 -9.35 0.94 13.48
N MET A 116 -9.24 -0.06 14.36
CA MET A 116 -7.95 -0.66 14.70
C MET A 116 -7.25 -1.27 13.47
N SER A 117 -7.99 -1.95 12.60
CA SER A 117 -7.48 -2.47 11.33
C SER A 117 -7.03 -1.33 10.41
N MET A 118 -7.79 -0.24 10.32
CA MET A 118 -7.40 0.96 9.58
C MET A 118 -6.07 1.55 10.09
N LEU A 119 -5.89 1.58 11.40
CA LEU A 119 -4.65 2.06 12.02
C LEU A 119 -3.49 1.10 11.82
N ALA A 120 -3.72 -0.21 11.98
CA ALA A 120 -2.72 -1.23 11.68
C ALA A 120 -2.26 -1.13 10.23
N PHE A 121 -3.19 -1.00 9.29
CA PHE A 121 -2.89 -0.74 7.88
C PHE A 121 -2.11 0.58 7.70
N SER A 122 -2.55 1.66 8.34
CA SER A 122 -1.89 2.99 8.36
C SER A 122 -0.43 2.88 8.75
N ILE A 123 -0.18 2.19 9.85
CA ILE A 123 1.14 2.01 10.46
C ILE A 123 1.99 1.03 9.63
N GLY A 124 1.43 -0.08 9.14
CA GLY A 124 2.15 -1.11 8.39
C GLY A 124 2.80 -0.57 7.12
N ALA A 125 2.09 0.31 6.40
CA ALA A 125 2.64 0.96 5.21
C ALA A 125 3.58 2.15 5.51
N LEU A 126 3.96 2.39 6.77
CA LEU A 126 5.21 3.10 7.05
C LEU A 126 6.42 2.27 6.61
N GLY A 127 6.28 0.95 6.52
CA GLY A 127 7.38 0.05 6.19
C GLY A 127 8.51 0.14 7.21
N VAL A 128 8.18 0.19 8.51
CA VAL A 128 9.18 0.11 9.58
C VAL A 128 9.33 -1.37 9.94
N PRO A 129 10.50 -2.00 9.71
CA PRO A 129 10.66 -3.45 9.80
C PRO A 129 10.10 -4.07 11.09
N PHE A 130 10.48 -3.55 12.25
CA PHE A 130 10.03 -4.06 13.54
C PHE A 130 8.51 -3.96 13.73
N VAL A 131 7.92 -2.85 13.31
CA VAL A 131 6.48 -2.61 13.49
C VAL A 131 5.67 -3.46 12.50
N SER A 132 6.10 -3.50 11.23
CA SER A 132 5.47 -4.33 10.20
C SER A 132 5.52 -5.82 10.55
N GLN A 133 6.61 -6.30 11.15
CA GLN A 133 6.70 -7.68 11.66
C GLN A 133 5.69 -7.95 12.79
N GLN A 134 5.55 -7.05 13.77
CA GLN A 134 4.56 -7.24 14.84
C GLN A 134 3.12 -7.22 14.33
N LEU A 135 2.83 -6.38 13.35
CA LEU A 135 1.51 -6.33 12.70
C LEU A 135 1.23 -7.63 11.91
N ALA A 136 2.22 -8.14 11.18
CA ALA A 136 2.17 -9.39 10.44
C ALA A 136 1.93 -10.61 11.34
N GLU A 137 2.57 -10.66 12.51
CA GLU A 137 2.45 -11.77 13.47
C GLU A 137 1.19 -11.69 14.34
N SER A 138 0.44 -10.58 14.30
CA SER A 138 -0.74 -10.38 15.13
C SER A 138 -1.92 -11.25 14.66
N LYS A 139 -2.38 -12.12 15.55
CA LYS A 139 -3.58 -12.94 15.31
C LYS A 139 -4.85 -12.12 15.31
N VAL A 140 -4.90 -11.05 16.11
CA VAL A 140 -6.07 -10.17 16.17
C VAL A 140 -6.20 -9.37 14.88
N ILE A 141 -5.12 -8.74 14.41
CA ILE A 141 -5.13 -8.01 13.14
C ILE A 141 -5.39 -8.97 11.98
N GLY A 142 -4.72 -10.12 11.94
CA GLY A 142 -4.95 -11.14 10.91
C GLY A 142 -6.40 -11.63 10.87
N PHE A 143 -7.03 -11.83 12.03
CA PHE A 143 -8.46 -12.18 12.10
C PHE A 143 -9.35 -11.05 11.59
N ILE A 144 -9.12 -9.81 12.02
CA ILE A 144 -9.92 -8.65 11.57
C ILE A 144 -9.77 -8.47 10.05
N ASP A 145 -8.55 -8.57 9.52
CA ASP A 145 -8.30 -8.46 8.08
C ASP A 145 -9.00 -9.59 7.30
N GLY A 146 -8.93 -10.83 7.81
CA GLY A 146 -9.55 -12.00 7.19
C GLY A 146 -11.08 -11.95 7.13
N VAL A 147 -11.74 -11.29 8.10
CA VAL A 147 -13.20 -11.09 8.08
C VAL A 147 -13.62 -9.80 7.36
N THR A 148 -12.69 -8.89 7.07
CA THR A 148 -13.01 -7.62 6.41
C THR A 148 -13.11 -7.83 4.89
N PRO A 149 -14.27 -7.52 4.26
CA PRO A 149 -14.44 -7.70 2.82
C PRO A 149 -13.45 -6.86 1.99
N THR A 150 -12.94 -7.42 0.89
CA THR A 150 -11.98 -6.75 -0.01
C THR A 150 -12.43 -5.38 -0.50
N PRO A 151 -13.71 -5.14 -0.87
CA PRO A 151 -14.15 -3.81 -1.28
C PRO A 151 -13.95 -2.75 -0.19
N VAL A 152 -14.16 -3.12 1.08
CA VAL A 152 -13.96 -2.22 2.22
C VAL A 152 -12.47 -1.89 2.38
N LYS A 153 -11.60 -2.90 2.29
CA LYS A 153 -10.15 -2.72 2.37
C LYS A 153 -9.61 -1.82 1.25
N ALA A 154 -10.10 -2.02 0.03
CA ALA A 154 -9.75 -1.18 -1.12
C ALA A 154 -10.20 0.28 -0.93
N SER A 155 -11.43 0.52 -0.45
CA SER A 155 -11.90 1.87 -0.16
C SER A 155 -11.08 2.56 0.94
N MET A 156 -10.68 1.82 1.98
CA MET A 156 -9.81 2.36 3.04
C MET A 156 -8.43 2.75 2.51
N ALA A 157 -7.84 1.91 1.64
CA ALA A 157 -6.57 2.20 0.98
C ALA A 157 -6.66 3.45 0.10
N GLN A 158 -7.73 3.58 -0.69
CA GLN A 158 -7.96 4.74 -1.54
C GLN A 158 -8.12 6.04 -0.74
N LEU A 159 -8.90 6.01 0.35
CA LEU A 159 -9.08 7.17 1.23
C LEU A 159 -7.74 7.60 1.86
N ARG A 160 -6.95 6.63 2.32
CA ARG A 160 -5.62 6.90 2.85
C ARG A 160 -4.71 7.53 1.78
N SER A 161 -4.61 6.92 0.62
CA SER A 161 -3.75 7.39 -0.47
C SER A 161 -4.11 8.82 -0.90
N ALA A 162 -5.39 9.17 -0.90
CA ALA A 162 -5.86 10.54 -1.17
C ALA A 162 -5.40 11.57 -0.12
N VAL A 163 -5.25 11.17 1.15
CA VAL A 163 -4.78 12.06 2.22
C VAL A 163 -3.25 12.18 2.24
N ILE A 164 -2.54 11.09 1.97
CA ILE A 164 -1.07 11.02 2.04
C ILE A 164 -0.40 11.50 0.74
N GLY A 165 -1.15 11.54 -0.37
CA GLY A 165 -0.60 11.83 -1.68
C GLY A 165 0.37 10.74 -2.13
N GLU A 166 -0.04 9.46 -2.06
CA GLU A 166 0.72 8.39 -2.74
C GLU A 166 0.51 8.55 -4.25
N GLY A 167 1.54 9.06 -4.94
CA GLY A 167 1.51 9.33 -6.38
C GLY A 167 2.12 8.19 -7.19
N ILE A 168 1.70 8.08 -8.44
CA ILE A 168 2.35 7.30 -9.49
C ILE A 168 2.89 8.30 -10.53
N PRO A 169 4.11 8.10 -11.09
CA PRO A 169 4.60 8.94 -12.16
C PRO A 169 3.59 9.06 -13.29
N THR A 170 3.41 10.29 -13.78
CA THR A 170 2.51 10.57 -14.90
C THR A 170 3.30 10.97 -16.12
N LEU A 171 3.04 10.30 -17.25
CA LEU A 171 3.58 10.70 -18.54
C LEU A 171 2.58 11.58 -19.27
N LEU A 172 3.09 12.62 -19.93
CA LEU A 172 2.30 13.41 -20.86
C LEU A 172 2.16 12.57 -22.13
N ASP A 173 0.93 12.17 -22.47
CA ASP A 173 0.72 11.52 -23.77
C ASP A 173 0.69 12.63 -24.84
N GLY A 174 1.74 12.71 -25.64
CA GLY A 174 1.91 13.70 -26.71
C GLY A 174 1.06 13.41 -27.96
N PHE A 175 0.31 12.31 -27.95
CA PHE A 175 -0.49 11.85 -29.08
C PHE A 175 -1.96 12.24 -28.84
N GLY A 176 -2.38 13.33 -29.50
CA GLY A 176 -3.68 13.96 -29.30
C GLY A 176 -4.89 13.03 -29.52
N HIS A 177 -5.97 13.32 -28.79
CA HIS A 177 -7.36 12.90 -29.00
C HIS A 177 -7.55 11.59 -29.79
N GLY A 178 -6.98 10.48 -29.30
CA GLY A 178 -7.37 9.14 -29.72
C GLY A 178 -8.79 8.82 -29.25
N GLN A 179 -9.40 7.79 -29.84
CA GLN A 179 -10.59 7.17 -29.26
C GLN A 179 -10.26 6.73 -27.83
N PRO A 180 -11.14 6.96 -26.83
CA PRO A 180 -10.90 6.53 -25.46
C PRO A 180 -10.52 5.06 -25.42
N VAL A 181 -9.37 4.77 -24.82
CA VAL A 181 -8.86 3.43 -24.62
C VAL A 181 -9.74 2.75 -23.58
N ALA A 182 -10.56 1.79 -24.02
CA ALA A 182 -11.45 1.07 -23.12
C ALA A 182 -10.65 0.12 -22.20
N VAL A 183 -10.94 0.15 -20.91
CA VAL A 183 -10.40 -0.82 -19.95
C VAL A 183 -10.96 -2.20 -20.32
N PRO A 184 -10.11 -3.23 -20.54
CA PRO A 184 -10.58 -4.56 -20.87
C PRO A 184 -11.36 -5.20 -19.72
N ASP A 185 -12.24 -6.16 -20.04
CA ASP A 185 -13.08 -6.91 -19.11
C ASP A 185 -12.64 -8.38 -18.96
N THR A 186 -11.41 -8.69 -19.41
CA THR A 186 -10.87 -10.06 -19.39
C THR A 186 -10.79 -10.59 -17.96
N ASN A 187 -11.25 -11.82 -17.73
CA ASN A 187 -11.18 -12.43 -16.40
C ASN A 187 -9.71 -12.67 -15.99
N THR A 188 -9.32 -12.13 -14.83
CA THR A 188 -7.99 -12.27 -14.26
C THR A 188 -7.93 -13.24 -13.08
N ASP A 189 -9.06 -13.81 -12.67
CA ASP A 189 -9.13 -14.90 -11.70
C ASP A 189 -8.95 -16.25 -12.43
N THR A 190 -7.69 -16.54 -12.80
CA THR A 190 -7.31 -17.79 -13.47
C THR A 190 -6.28 -18.56 -12.63
N PRO A 191 -6.19 -19.90 -12.75
CA PRO A 191 -5.19 -20.67 -12.01
C PRO A 191 -3.74 -20.21 -12.24
N ALA A 192 -3.43 -19.77 -13.47
CA ALA A 192 -2.09 -19.28 -13.82
C ALA A 192 -1.77 -17.95 -13.13
N LEU A 193 -2.70 -16.98 -13.17
CA LEU A 193 -2.51 -15.68 -12.52
C LEU A 193 -2.55 -15.80 -10.99
N ASN A 194 -3.38 -16.68 -10.44
CA ASN A 194 -3.43 -16.96 -9.00
C ASN A 194 -2.15 -17.62 -8.50
N LYS A 195 -1.51 -18.48 -9.33
CA LYS A 195 -0.18 -19.00 -9.03
C LYS A 195 0.88 -17.90 -9.07
N ALA A 196 0.82 -17.00 -10.06
CA ALA A 196 1.75 -15.88 -10.15
C ALA A 196 1.62 -14.91 -8.96
N ALA A 197 0.39 -14.68 -8.47
CA ALA A 197 0.10 -13.81 -7.34
C ALA A 197 0.90 -14.15 -6.07
N ALA A 198 1.23 -15.43 -5.85
CA ALA A 198 2.04 -15.87 -4.71
C ALA A 198 3.47 -15.30 -4.70
N SER A 199 3.94 -14.79 -5.84
CA SER A 199 5.27 -14.21 -6.03
C SER A 199 5.22 -12.70 -6.28
N VAL A 200 4.05 -12.07 -6.07
CA VAL A 200 3.86 -10.62 -6.16
C VAL A 200 3.73 -10.06 -4.74
N LEU A 201 4.62 -9.15 -4.40
CA LEU A 201 4.87 -8.69 -3.03
C LEU A 201 4.55 -7.21 -2.92
N LYS A 202 4.08 -6.78 -1.75
CA LYS A 202 3.92 -5.35 -1.46
C LYS A 202 5.24 -4.83 -0.92
N ILE A 203 5.66 -3.66 -1.37
CA ILE A 203 6.84 -2.97 -0.86
C ILE A 203 6.37 -1.72 -0.14
N ALA A 204 6.87 -1.49 1.06
CA ALA A 204 6.59 -0.31 1.86
C ALA A 204 7.88 0.23 2.49
N GLY A 205 7.97 1.54 2.68
CA GLY A 205 9.13 2.13 3.36
C GLY A 205 8.94 3.61 3.65
N THR A 206 9.69 4.11 4.63
CA THR A 206 9.71 5.55 4.97
C THR A 206 11.00 6.18 4.47
N ALA A 207 10.88 7.18 3.60
CA ALA A 207 11.97 8.07 3.23
C ALA A 207 12.07 9.20 4.27
N TYR A 208 12.81 8.94 5.36
CA TYR A 208 12.90 9.85 6.51
C TYR A 208 13.39 11.25 6.15
N GLN A 209 14.27 11.36 5.16
CA GLN A 209 14.82 12.64 4.70
C GLN A 209 13.74 13.61 4.23
N CYS A 210 12.58 13.10 3.79
CA CYS A 210 11.51 13.91 3.21
C CYS A 210 10.17 13.72 3.92
N GLY A 211 10.14 12.93 5.00
CA GLY A 211 8.91 12.61 5.72
C GLY A 211 7.86 11.96 4.82
N GLN A 212 8.30 11.16 3.83
CA GLN A 212 7.42 10.52 2.86
C GLN A 212 7.37 9.01 3.09
N ASN A 213 6.17 8.45 2.99
CA ASN A 213 6.02 7.00 2.88
C ASN A 213 5.93 6.63 1.40
N GLN A 214 6.56 5.51 1.08
CA GLN A 214 6.51 4.87 -0.22
C GLN A 214 5.79 3.54 -0.08
N THR A 215 4.87 3.28 -1.01
CA THR A 215 4.19 2.01 -1.18
C THR A 215 4.21 1.65 -2.65
N GLY A 216 4.39 0.37 -2.94
CA GLY A 216 4.42 -0.13 -4.29
C GLY A 216 4.32 -1.64 -4.33
N THR A 217 4.57 -2.17 -5.50
CA THR A 217 4.57 -3.61 -5.76
C THR A 217 5.96 -4.04 -6.20
N GLY A 218 6.32 -5.28 -5.93
CA GLY A 218 7.45 -5.96 -6.56
C GLY A 218 7.12 -7.40 -6.85
N PHE A 219 8.00 -8.10 -7.56
CA PHE A 219 7.84 -9.52 -7.84
C PHE A 219 9.17 -10.27 -7.84
N VAL A 220 9.11 -11.56 -7.53
CA VAL A 220 10.29 -12.40 -7.40
C VAL A 220 10.85 -12.77 -8.77
N VAL A 221 12.13 -12.45 -9.02
CA VAL A 221 12.85 -12.81 -10.26
C VAL A 221 13.95 -13.85 -10.04
N ALA A 222 14.40 -14.00 -8.80
CA ALA A 222 15.32 -15.04 -8.36
C ALA A 222 15.10 -15.32 -6.86
N PRO A 223 15.59 -16.44 -6.29
CA PRO A 223 15.44 -16.72 -4.87
C PRO A 223 15.89 -15.53 -4.00
N GLY A 224 14.99 -14.98 -3.19
CA GLY A 224 15.26 -13.82 -2.34
C GLY A 224 15.61 -12.52 -3.11
N ARG A 225 15.22 -12.39 -4.39
CA ARG A 225 15.41 -11.19 -5.21
C ARG A 225 14.09 -10.72 -5.80
N VAL A 226 13.75 -9.49 -5.48
CA VAL A 226 12.48 -8.86 -5.85
C VAL A 226 12.78 -7.66 -6.74
N VAL A 227 12.25 -7.66 -7.96
CA VAL A 227 12.28 -6.47 -8.83
C VAL A 227 11.12 -5.56 -8.47
N THR A 228 11.36 -4.26 -8.52
CA THR A 228 10.37 -3.19 -8.38
C THR A 228 10.85 -1.95 -9.16
N ASN A 229 10.10 -0.85 -9.08
CA ASN A 229 10.57 0.43 -9.60
C ASN A 229 11.54 1.12 -8.63
N ALA A 230 12.49 1.89 -9.17
CA ALA A 230 13.42 2.66 -8.35
C ALA A 230 12.68 3.73 -7.54
N HIS A 231 11.68 4.40 -8.11
CA HIS A 231 10.91 5.41 -7.37
C HIS A 231 10.16 4.85 -6.15
N VAL A 232 9.80 3.55 -6.15
CA VAL A 232 9.13 2.88 -5.02
C VAL A 232 10.04 2.77 -3.80
N VAL A 233 11.36 2.71 -4.00
CA VAL A 233 12.34 2.59 -2.91
C VAL A 233 13.22 3.82 -2.75
N ALA A 234 12.99 4.87 -3.54
CA ALA A 234 13.82 6.07 -3.55
C ALA A 234 13.81 6.80 -2.20
N GLY A 235 15.00 7.04 -1.65
CA GLY A 235 15.21 7.66 -0.34
C GLY A 235 14.83 6.79 0.86
N VAL A 236 14.43 5.52 0.64
CA VAL A 236 14.15 4.54 1.70
C VAL A 236 15.44 3.79 2.01
N ASP A 237 15.84 3.75 3.29
CA ASP A 237 17.07 3.05 3.70
C ASP A 237 16.86 1.53 3.77
N GLU A 238 15.77 1.10 4.41
CA GLU A 238 15.43 -0.31 4.62
C GLU A 238 13.95 -0.54 4.27
N PRO A 239 13.62 -0.90 3.01
CA PRO A 239 12.25 -1.21 2.65
C PRO A 239 11.78 -2.49 3.33
N VAL A 240 10.48 -2.57 3.60
CA VAL A 240 9.80 -3.79 4.05
C VAL A 240 9.07 -4.42 2.88
N VAL A 241 9.22 -5.74 2.76
CA VAL A 241 8.54 -6.56 1.76
C VAL A 241 7.50 -7.41 2.46
N GLU A 242 6.22 -7.17 2.14
CA GLU A 242 5.10 -7.93 2.66
C GLU A 242 4.64 -8.99 1.64
N THR A 243 4.47 -10.22 2.12
CA THR A 243 4.04 -11.36 1.30
C THR A 243 2.52 -11.51 1.29
N PRO A 244 1.92 -12.10 0.24
CA PRO A 244 0.48 -12.36 0.18
C PRO A 244 -0.08 -13.15 1.38
N GLY A 245 0.77 -13.93 2.05
CA GLY A 245 0.43 -14.71 3.24
C GLY A 245 0.51 -13.92 4.56
N GLY A 246 0.76 -12.61 4.51
CA GLY A 246 0.80 -11.73 5.67
C GLY A 246 2.14 -11.66 6.40
N GLY A 247 3.22 -12.22 5.84
CA GLY A 247 4.57 -12.07 6.41
C GLY A 247 5.21 -10.73 6.01
N ALA A 248 6.01 -10.14 6.90
CA ALA A 248 6.78 -8.92 6.61
C ALA A 248 8.27 -9.19 6.82
N LEU A 249 9.08 -8.92 5.80
CA LEU A 249 10.53 -9.15 5.80
C LEU A 249 11.27 -7.84 5.50
N PRO A 250 12.38 -7.54 6.20
CA PRO A 250 13.25 -6.44 5.82
C PRO A 250 13.90 -6.73 4.47
N GLY A 251 14.04 -5.69 3.66
CA GLY A 251 14.67 -5.71 2.36
C GLY A 251 15.95 -4.87 2.34
N ARG A 252 16.90 -5.27 1.50
CA ARG A 252 18.14 -4.54 1.22
C ARG A 252 18.17 -4.20 -0.27
N ILE A 253 18.29 -2.92 -0.60
CA ILE A 253 18.37 -2.49 -2.01
C ILE A 253 19.77 -2.86 -2.54
N VAL A 254 19.83 -3.70 -3.57
CA VAL A 254 21.08 -4.22 -4.15
C VAL A 254 21.29 -3.83 -5.62
N TYR A 255 20.26 -3.21 -6.22
CA TYR A 255 20.30 -2.55 -7.52
C TYR A 255 19.41 -1.34 -7.47
N PHE A 256 19.85 -0.22 -8.04
CA PHE A 256 19.07 1.00 -8.12
C PHE A 256 19.46 1.77 -9.38
N ASP A 257 18.51 1.87 -10.31
CA ASP A 257 18.68 2.54 -11.59
C ASP A 257 17.62 3.63 -11.73
N THR A 258 18.07 4.87 -11.67
CA THR A 258 17.22 6.06 -11.74
C THR A 258 16.72 6.34 -13.15
N GLN A 259 17.42 5.85 -14.18
CA GLN A 259 17.13 6.17 -15.57
C GLN A 259 16.01 5.27 -16.10
N HIS A 260 16.16 3.96 -15.93
CA HIS A 260 15.14 2.98 -16.36
C HIS A 260 14.10 2.68 -15.28
N ASP A 261 14.14 3.40 -14.16
CA ASP A 261 13.23 3.25 -13.01
C ASP A 261 13.12 1.79 -12.53
N LEU A 262 14.26 1.10 -12.37
CA LEU A 262 14.33 -0.29 -11.91
C LEU A 262 15.17 -0.41 -10.64
N ALA A 263 14.69 -1.22 -9.69
CA ALA A 263 15.43 -1.59 -8.50
C ALA A 263 15.31 -3.08 -8.20
N VAL A 264 16.30 -3.62 -7.51
CA VAL A 264 16.29 -5.00 -6.98
C VAL A 264 16.46 -4.94 -5.48
N VAL A 265 15.52 -5.56 -4.76
CA VAL A 265 15.55 -5.73 -3.31
C VAL A 265 15.91 -7.17 -2.99
N ALA A 266 17.00 -7.36 -2.24
CA ALA A 266 17.34 -8.63 -1.62
C ALA A 266 16.51 -8.81 -0.35
N VAL A 267 15.84 -9.96 -0.22
CA VAL A 267 14.95 -10.26 0.91
C VAL A 267 15.36 -11.61 1.50
N ASP A 268 16.10 -11.56 2.60
CA ASP A 268 16.61 -12.75 3.27
C ASP A 268 15.43 -13.51 3.93
N GLY A 269 15.37 -14.84 3.73
CA GLY A 269 14.28 -15.68 4.25
C GLY A 269 12.98 -15.69 3.45
N LEU A 270 12.92 -15.01 2.29
CA LEU A 270 11.74 -15.00 1.42
C LEU A 270 11.47 -16.38 0.81
N GLN A 271 10.31 -16.96 1.12
CA GLN A 271 9.83 -18.24 0.58
C GLN A 271 8.81 -18.02 -0.54
N ALA A 272 9.28 -17.55 -1.70
CA ALA A 272 8.47 -17.39 -2.90
C ALA A 272 9.27 -17.78 -4.15
N ALA A 273 8.61 -18.40 -5.12
CA ALA A 273 9.25 -18.87 -6.35
C ALA A 273 9.43 -17.71 -7.34
N PRO A 274 10.54 -17.65 -8.10
CA PRO A 274 10.67 -16.71 -9.20
C PRO A 274 9.55 -16.86 -10.24
N LEU A 275 9.05 -15.74 -10.75
CA LEU A 275 8.13 -15.75 -11.87
C LEU A 275 8.90 -16.03 -13.18
N PRO A 276 8.36 -16.86 -14.08
CA PRO A 276 8.92 -17.05 -15.40
C PRO A 276 8.84 -15.76 -16.21
N LEU A 277 9.89 -15.43 -16.95
CA LEU A 277 9.92 -14.29 -17.87
C LEU A 277 9.59 -14.75 -19.29
N THR A 278 8.88 -13.93 -20.06
CA THR A 278 8.59 -14.15 -21.49
C THR A 278 9.34 -13.15 -22.38
N SER A 279 9.10 -13.15 -23.69
CA SER A 279 9.47 -12.08 -24.62
C SER A 279 8.46 -10.94 -24.58
N ASP A 280 8.77 -9.85 -25.28
CA ASP A 280 7.82 -8.75 -25.45
C ASP A 280 6.51 -9.22 -26.10
N LEU A 281 5.40 -8.62 -25.68
CA LEU A 281 4.06 -8.86 -26.19
C LEU A 281 3.72 -7.98 -27.39
N HIS A 282 2.95 -8.54 -28.31
CA HIS A 282 2.46 -7.82 -29.49
C HIS A 282 1.24 -6.96 -29.15
N SER A 283 1.02 -5.90 -29.94
CA SER A 283 -0.20 -5.08 -29.90
C SER A 283 -1.47 -5.94 -29.95
N GLY A 284 -2.50 -5.54 -29.21
CA GLY A 284 -3.79 -6.23 -29.10
C GLY A 284 -3.82 -7.40 -28.11
N THR A 285 -2.66 -7.87 -27.63
CA THR A 285 -2.55 -9.02 -26.72
C THR A 285 -3.23 -8.72 -25.38
N ALA A 286 -4.03 -9.68 -24.89
CA ALA A 286 -4.60 -9.62 -23.55
C ALA A 286 -3.52 -9.96 -22.50
N ALA A 287 -3.52 -9.18 -21.43
CA ALA A 287 -2.57 -9.27 -20.34
C ALA A 287 -3.28 -9.00 -19.01
N ALA A 288 -2.55 -9.12 -17.92
CA ALA A 288 -2.96 -8.64 -16.61
C ALA A 288 -1.80 -7.90 -15.96
N PHE A 289 -2.08 -6.96 -15.06
CA PHE A 289 -1.07 -6.50 -14.11
C PHE A 289 -1.53 -6.83 -12.70
N ALA A 290 -0.55 -7.13 -11.84
CA ALA A 290 -0.81 -7.57 -10.48
C ALA A 290 -0.07 -6.65 -9.50
N GLY A 291 -0.74 -6.27 -8.41
CA GLY A 291 -0.12 -5.43 -7.40
C GLY A 291 -1.04 -5.02 -6.26
N TYR A 292 -0.60 -3.99 -5.53
CA TYR A 292 -1.21 -3.51 -4.29
C TYR A 292 -1.63 -2.04 -4.46
N PRO A 293 -2.73 -1.77 -5.19
CA PRO A 293 -3.17 -0.40 -5.45
C PRO A 293 -3.42 0.34 -4.13
N HIS A 294 -2.90 1.55 -4.02
CA HIS A 294 -2.92 2.42 -2.85
C HIS A 294 -2.32 1.77 -1.59
N GLY A 295 -1.40 0.82 -1.77
CA GLY A 295 -0.85 -0.02 -0.70
C GLY A 295 -1.85 -0.98 -0.06
N GLY A 296 -3.03 -1.14 -0.67
CA GLY A 296 -4.17 -1.92 -0.20
C GLY A 296 -4.03 -3.43 -0.38
N PRO A 297 -5.15 -4.19 -0.46
CA PRO A 297 -5.10 -5.62 -0.74
C PRO A 297 -4.59 -5.90 -2.16
N PHE A 298 -4.04 -7.09 -2.36
CA PHE A 298 -3.64 -7.59 -3.68
C PHE A 298 -4.81 -7.52 -4.67
N GLN A 299 -4.52 -7.08 -5.89
CA GLN A 299 -5.44 -7.08 -7.03
C GLN A 299 -4.71 -7.56 -8.29
N SER A 300 -5.40 -8.38 -9.09
CA SER A 300 -5.02 -8.72 -10.46
C SER A 300 -6.03 -8.07 -11.39
N LYS A 301 -5.61 -7.09 -12.19
CA LYS A 301 -6.48 -6.32 -13.09
C LYS A 301 -6.16 -6.59 -14.56
N PRO A 302 -7.18 -6.61 -15.44
CA PRO A 302 -6.97 -6.87 -16.86
C PRO A 302 -6.25 -5.70 -17.54
N ALA A 303 -5.46 -6.05 -18.55
CA ALA A 303 -4.83 -5.10 -19.45
C ALA A 303 -4.84 -5.58 -20.91
N ARG A 304 -4.65 -4.65 -21.83
CA ARG A 304 -4.43 -4.96 -23.25
C ARG A 304 -3.31 -4.09 -23.81
N ILE A 305 -2.34 -4.74 -24.44
CA ILE A 305 -1.21 -4.04 -25.07
C ILE A 305 -1.73 -3.20 -26.22
N GLN A 306 -1.48 -1.89 -26.18
CA GLN A 306 -1.78 -0.99 -27.29
C GLN A 306 -0.65 -1.03 -28.31
N ASP A 307 0.57 -0.76 -27.86
CA ASP A 307 1.79 -0.78 -28.67
C ASP A 307 3.02 -0.79 -27.74
N ILE A 308 4.20 -0.92 -28.35
CA ILE A 308 5.48 -0.49 -27.78
C ILE A 308 5.87 0.77 -28.55
N THR A 309 6.21 1.83 -27.83
CA THR A 309 6.57 3.11 -28.44
C THR A 309 7.74 3.75 -27.70
N THR A 310 8.58 4.46 -28.44
CA THR A 310 9.67 5.23 -27.85
C THR A 310 9.13 6.58 -27.39
N VAL A 311 9.22 6.86 -26.08
CA VAL A 311 8.86 8.17 -25.51
C VAL A 311 10.01 8.75 -24.72
N LEU A 312 10.01 10.07 -24.52
CA LEU A 312 10.96 10.72 -23.62
C LEU A 312 10.50 10.52 -22.18
N VAL A 313 11.20 9.64 -21.45
CA VAL A 313 10.94 9.38 -20.04
C VAL A 313 11.98 10.14 -19.21
N PRO A 314 11.57 11.07 -18.33
CA PRO A 314 12.48 11.64 -17.35
C PRO A 314 12.92 10.56 -16.36
N ASP A 315 14.12 10.72 -15.80
CA ASP A 315 14.56 9.93 -14.65
C ASP A 315 13.56 10.06 -13.48
N ILE A 316 13.73 9.22 -12.46
CA ILE A 316 12.84 9.23 -11.29
C ILE A 316 12.82 10.58 -10.55
N TYR A 317 13.73 11.51 -10.84
CA TYR A 317 13.78 12.86 -10.26
C TYR A 317 13.15 13.94 -11.15
N GLY A 318 12.54 13.54 -12.28
CA GLY A 318 11.91 14.44 -13.23
C GLY A 318 12.92 15.19 -14.11
N LYS A 319 14.14 14.68 -14.25
CA LYS A 319 15.23 15.29 -15.02
C LYS A 319 15.70 14.37 -16.14
N ASN A 320 16.65 14.84 -16.94
CA ASN A 320 17.43 14.01 -17.88
C ASN A 320 16.57 13.10 -18.78
N ALA A 321 15.49 13.64 -19.36
CA ALA A 321 14.60 12.85 -20.19
C ALA A 321 15.36 12.19 -21.35
N ALA A 322 15.25 10.86 -21.43
CA ALA A 322 15.88 10.06 -22.47
C ALA A 322 14.82 9.26 -23.24
N PRO A 323 15.10 8.89 -24.51
CA PRO A 323 14.23 8.00 -25.26
C PRO A 323 14.24 6.60 -24.64
N GLU A 324 13.07 6.10 -24.24
CA GLU A 324 12.87 4.76 -23.69
C GLU A 324 11.73 4.07 -24.45
N ASP A 325 11.90 2.77 -24.72
CA ASP A 325 10.85 1.94 -25.30
C ASP A 325 9.92 1.44 -24.18
N VAL A 326 8.66 1.88 -24.22
CA VAL A 326 7.67 1.56 -23.18
C VAL A 326 6.44 0.90 -23.80
N TYR A 327 5.82 0.01 -23.03
CA TYR A 327 4.46 -0.42 -23.32
C TYR A 327 3.47 0.69 -23.06
N ARG A 328 2.53 0.87 -23.99
CA ARG A 328 1.24 1.49 -23.71
C ARG A 328 0.22 0.37 -23.47
N LEU A 329 -0.47 0.42 -22.33
CA LEU A 329 -1.47 -0.58 -21.97
C LEU A 329 -2.81 0.07 -21.65
N ALA A 330 -3.87 -0.49 -22.23
CA ALA A 330 -5.24 -0.24 -21.80
C ALA A 330 -5.47 -0.93 -20.45
N GLY A 331 -5.70 -0.17 -19.38
CA GLY A 331 -5.90 -0.69 -18.04
C GLY A 331 -6.00 0.41 -16.98
N ASP A 332 -6.72 0.13 -15.90
CA ASP A 332 -6.87 1.05 -14.77
C ASP A 332 -5.69 0.94 -13.79
N VAL A 333 -4.55 1.51 -14.21
CA VAL A 333 -3.33 1.59 -13.41
C VAL A 333 -3.46 2.67 -12.34
N GLN A 334 -3.25 2.28 -11.08
CA GLN A 334 -3.39 3.12 -9.90
C GLN A 334 -2.06 3.24 -9.15
N PRO A 335 -1.87 4.29 -8.32
CA PRO A 335 -0.78 4.32 -7.35
C PRO A 335 -0.67 2.99 -6.59
N GLY A 336 0.54 2.55 -6.28
CA GLY A 336 0.79 1.25 -5.65
C GLY A 336 0.92 0.06 -6.61
N ASN A 337 0.44 0.16 -7.86
CA ASN A 337 0.72 -0.85 -8.89
C ASN A 337 2.17 -0.75 -9.43
N SER A 338 2.81 0.41 -9.27
CA SER A 338 4.20 0.61 -9.68
C SER A 338 5.13 -0.46 -9.12
N GLY A 339 5.99 -1.00 -9.97
CA GLY A 339 6.92 -2.07 -9.71
C GLY A 339 6.31 -3.47 -9.84
N GLY A 340 4.99 -3.56 -10.02
CA GLY A 340 4.28 -4.80 -10.24
C GLY A 340 4.50 -5.39 -11.63
N PRO A 341 4.38 -6.72 -11.79
CA PRO A 341 4.59 -7.34 -13.09
C PRO A 341 3.41 -7.08 -14.03
N LEU A 342 3.74 -6.77 -15.28
CA LEU A 342 2.84 -7.01 -16.41
C LEU A 342 2.94 -8.49 -16.77
N LEU A 343 1.82 -9.21 -16.73
CA LEU A 343 1.73 -10.65 -16.87
C LEU A 343 1.00 -11.04 -18.16
N THR A 344 1.48 -12.10 -18.80
CA THR A 344 0.67 -12.86 -19.76
C THR A 344 -0.49 -13.55 -19.03
N MET A 345 -1.51 -13.96 -19.77
CA MET A 345 -2.61 -14.75 -19.20
C MET A 345 -2.15 -16.12 -18.64
N ASP A 346 -0.94 -16.57 -19.00
CA ASP A 346 -0.27 -17.76 -18.47
C ASP A 346 0.60 -17.48 -17.23
N GLY A 347 0.60 -16.24 -16.71
CA GLY A 347 1.33 -15.87 -15.50
C GLY A 347 2.83 -15.67 -15.68
N GLN A 348 3.29 -15.40 -16.93
CA GLN A 348 4.69 -15.05 -17.21
C GLN A 348 4.87 -13.54 -17.24
N VAL A 349 5.99 -13.03 -16.73
CA VAL A 349 6.29 -11.59 -16.73
C VAL A 349 6.72 -11.14 -18.12
N ALA A 350 6.05 -10.10 -18.60
CA ALA A 350 6.31 -9.42 -19.86
C ALA A 350 6.78 -7.96 -19.68
N GLY A 351 6.82 -7.44 -18.45
CA GLY A 351 7.27 -6.07 -18.18
C GLY A 351 7.02 -5.65 -16.73
N VAL A 352 7.28 -4.39 -16.42
CA VAL A 352 7.08 -3.79 -15.09
C VAL A 352 6.21 -2.55 -15.18
N VAL A 353 5.04 -2.52 -14.53
CA VAL A 353 4.18 -1.32 -14.50
C VAL A 353 4.90 -0.21 -13.77
N PHE A 354 4.98 1.00 -14.33
CA PHE A 354 5.71 2.12 -13.70
C PHE A 354 4.99 3.46 -13.71
N ALA A 355 4.10 3.71 -14.68
CA ALA A 355 3.45 5.01 -14.83
C ALA A 355 2.01 4.89 -15.34
N LYS A 356 1.27 6.00 -15.29
CA LYS A 356 -0.02 6.17 -15.97
C LYS A 356 -0.06 7.46 -16.77
N ALA A 357 -1.00 7.58 -17.69
CA ALA A 357 -1.16 8.82 -18.43
C ALA A 357 -1.72 9.94 -17.53
N THR A 358 -1.32 11.18 -17.85
CA THR A 358 -1.79 12.38 -17.14
C THR A 358 -3.26 12.69 -17.47
N THR A 359 -3.65 12.46 -18.72
CA THR A 359 -4.92 12.91 -19.32
C THR A 359 -5.95 11.80 -19.50
N GLU A 360 -5.52 10.53 -19.48
CA GLU A 360 -6.38 9.38 -19.74
C GLU A 360 -6.17 8.28 -18.69
N SER A 361 -7.13 8.11 -17.77
CA SER A 361 -6.98 7.19 -16.64
C SER A 361 -6.93 5.71 -17.02
N SER A 362 -7.42 5.36 -18.21
CA SER A 362 -7.43 4.00 -18.75
C SER A 362 -6.15 3.64 -19.52
N LEU A 363 -5.17 4.54 -19.56
CA LEU A 363 -3.89 4.31 -20.20
C LEU A 363 -2.76 4.24 -19.16
N GLY A 364 -2.14 3.06 -19.07
CA GLY A 364 -0.96 2.78 -18.26
C GLY A 364 0.30 2.63 -19.09
N PHE A 365 1.46 2.62 -18.41
CA PHE A 365 2.76 2.36 -19.01
C PHE A 365 3.54 1.29 -18.24
N ALA A 366 4.27 0.45 -18.98
CA ALA A 366 5.13 -0.57 -18.41
C ALA A 366 6.50 -0.58 -19.11
N ILE A 367 7.55 -0.82 -18.33
CA ILE A 367 8.91 -1.06 -18.79
C ILE A 367 8.94 -2.39 -19.55
N THR A 368 9.62 -2.42 -20.69
CA THR A 368 9.65 -3.59 -21.59
C THR A 368 10.61 -4.67 -21.11
N MET A 369 10.60 -5.83 -21.78
CA MET A 369 11.59 -6.87 -21.51
C MET A 369 13.01 -6.47 -21.93
N HIS A 370 13.17 -5.44 -22.76
CA HIS A 370 14.48 -4.90 -23.16
C HIS A 370 15.29 -4.48 -21.92
N ASP A 371 14.66 -3.69 -21.04
CA ASP A 371 15.32 -3.17 -19.83
C ASP A 371 15.23 -4.13 -18.66
N LEU A 372 14.12 -4.86 -18.53
CA LEU A 372 13.91 -5.78 -17.41
C LEU A 372 14.83 -7.01 -17.48
N ARG A 373 15.02 -7.60 -18.67
CA ARG A 373 15.72 -8.91 -18.79
C ARG A 373 17.17 -8.85 -18.32
N PRO A 374 17.99 -7.84 -18.68
CA PRO A 374 19.35 -7.70 -18.14
C PRO A 374 19.37 -7.62 -16.62
N VAL A 375 18.46 -6.83 -16.03
CA VAL A 375 18.36 -6.65 -14.57
C VAL A 375 17.96 -7.95 -13.86
N ALA A 376 16.98 -8.68 -14.41
CA ALA A 376 16.56 -9.95 -13.85
C ALA A 376 17.66 -11.04 -13.95
N ALA A 377 18.44 -11.04 -15.04
CA ALA A 377 19.52 -12.01 -15.24
C ALA A 377 20.70 -11.80 -14.27
N GLN A 378 21.03 -10.55 -13.93
CA GLN A 378 22.08 -10.23 -12.95
C GLN A 378 21.62 -10.37 -11.49
N ALA A 379 20.31 -10.26 -11.21
CA ALA A 379 19.75 -10.23 -9.85
C ALA A 379 20.28 -11.32 -8.88
N PRO A 380 20.46 -12.59 -9.29
CA PRO A 380 21.02 -13.63 -8.41
C PRO A 380 22.42 -13.29 -7.87
N GLY A 381 23.24 -12.56 -8.65
CA GLY A 381 24.62 -12.19 -8.28
C GLY A 381 24.72 -10.91 -7.44
N LEU A 382 23.65 -10.15 -7.30
CA LEU A 382 23.63 -8.91 -6.52
C LEU A 382 23.43 -9.21 -5.04
N GLY A 383 24.17 -8.57 -4.15
CA GLY A 383 24.09 -8.84 -2.70
C GLY A 383 24.51 -7.69 -1.79
N SER A 384 25.44 -6.85 -2.25
CA SER A 384 25.87 -5.64 -1.53
C SER A 384 24.80 -4.57 -1.58
N ALA A 385 24.57 -3.90 -0.45
CA ALA A 385 23.67 -2.74 -0.41
C ALA A 385 24.17 -1.63 -1.33
N VAL A 386 23.25 -0.97 -2.02
CA VAL A 386 23.49 0.26 -2.76
C VAL A 386 22.61 1.38 -2.21
N SER A 387 22.98 2.63 -2.48
CA SER A 387 22.18 3.78 -2.08
C SER A 387 20.83 3.78 -2.79
N SER A 388 19.76 4.16 -2.08
CA SER A 388 18.43 4.41 -2.63
C SER A 388 18.26 5.82 -3.22
N GLY A 389 19.37 6.56 -3.36
CA GLY A 389 19.37 7.90 -3.91
C GLY A 389 18.66 8.92 -3.02
N GLN A 390 18.10 9.95 -3.64
CA GLN A 390 17.33 11.00 -2.97
C GLN A 390 15.82 10.74 -3.06
N CYS A 391 15.03 11.51 -2.32
CA CYS A 391 13.58 11.45 -2.45
C CYS A 391 13.11 11.97 -3.80
N VAL A 392 12.10 11.31 -4.35
CA VAL A 392 11.35 11.80 -5.50
C VAL A 392 10.38 12.90 -5.05
N LYS A 393 10.28 13.99 -5.82
CA LYS A 393 9.23 14.99 -5.60
C LYS A 393 7.88 14.41 -6.04
N LYS A 394 6.90 14.45 -5.13
CA LYS A 394 5.52 14.07 -5.42
C LYS A 394 4.78 15.14 -6.19
#